data_AF-A0A7J4N6C0-F1
#
_entry.id   AF-A0A7J4N6C0-F1
#
_cell.length_a   1.000
_cell.length_b   1.000
_cell.length_c   1.000
_cell.angle_alpha   90.00
_cell.angle_beta   90.00
_cell.angle_gamma   90.00
#
_symmetry.space_group_name_H-M   'P 1'
#
loop_
_entity.id
_entity.type
_entity.pdbx_description
1 polymer ?
#
loop_
_entity_poly.entity_id
_entity_poly.type
_entity_poly.pdbx_seq_one_letter_code
_entity_poly.pdbx_strand_id
1 'polypeptide(L)'
;MSTLTSEGVPLPEIQIFPERLLSASTTEALLNKLYTVKNVRQINIQGEGLPSIMKAGPGTGDPVNHPERRMIKVRGEDIELTVQVGRIFVEICDIDFVPQALKEVEEICKELLPFNFTLEVGRYNKFQATTSDYKKGLVK
;
A
#
# COMPACT_ATOMS: atom_id res chain seq x y z
N MET A 1 -22.18 -15.35 -13.33
CA MET A 1 -20.72 -15.17 -13.28
C MET A 1 -20.32 -15.16 -11.83
N SER A 2 -19.68 -16.24 -11.37
CA SER A 2 -19.39 -16.48 -9.96
C SER A 2 -18.36 -15.48 -9.45
N THR A 3 -18.79 -14.61 -8.54
CA THR A 3 -17.89 -13.88 -7.64
C THR A 3 -17.20 -14.92 -6.76
N LEU A 4 -16.00 -15.35 -7.14
CA LEU A 4 -15.12 -16.12 -6.27
C LEU A 4 -14.65 -15.18 -5.17
N THR A 5 -15.40 -15.12 -4.07
CA THR A 5 -14.89 -14.72 -2.77
C THR A 5 -13.78 -15.70 -2.42
N SER A 6 -12.53 -15.28 -2.64
CA SER A 6 -11.30 -16.04 -2.41
C SER A 6 -10.99 -16.19 -0.91
N GLU A 7 -11.97 -16.52 -0.07
CA GLU A 7 -11.86 -16.52 1.40
C GLU A 7 -11.02 -17.68 1.97
N GLY A 8 -10.09 -18.25 1.20
CA GLY A 8 -9.25 -19.35 1.71
C GLY A 8 -7.93 -19.60 0.99
N VAL A 9 -7.65 -18.94 -0.14
CA VAL A 9 -6.39 -19.14 -0.85
C VAL A 9 -5.52 -17.89 -0.68
N PRO A 10 -4.30 -18.02 -0.13
CA PRO A 10 -3.40 -16.88 0.00
C PRO A 10 -2.99 -16.40 -1.39
N LEU A 11 -3.41 -15.18 -1.74
CA LEU A 11 -2.98 -14.54 -2.98
C LEU A 11 -1.56 -13.98 -2.82
N PRO A 12 -0.72 -14.02 -3.86
CA PRO A 12 0.61 -13.44 -3.81
C PRO A 12 0.54 -11.91 -3.78
N GLU A 13 1.48 -11.33 -3.04
CA GLU A 13 1.70 -9.89 -2.95
C GLU A 13 3.11 -9.55 -3.41
N ILE A 14 3.23 -8.50 -4.22
CA ILE A 14 4.51 -7.91 -4.59
C ILE A 14 4.77 -6.75 -3.61
N GLN A 15 5.79 -6.89 -2.78
CA GLN A 15 6.29 -5.80 -1.95
C GLN A 15 7.25 -4.93 -2.76
N ILE A 16 6.98 -3.63 -2.74
CA ILE A 16 7.88 -2.59 -3.21
C ILE A 16 8.45 -1.90 -1.98
N PHE A 17 9.77 -2.01 -1.80
CA PHE A 17 10.49 -1.37 -0.71
C PHE A 17 11.48 -0.33 -1.25
N PRO A 18 11.09 0.94 -1.37
CA PRO A 18 12.01 2.02 -1.73
C PRO A 18 13.03 2.28 -0.62
N GLU A 19 14.25 2.68 -0.99
CA GLU A 19 15.28 3.09 -0.01
C GLU A 19 14.95 4.40 0.73
N ARG A 20 13.98 5.16 0.21
CA ARG A 20 13.54 6.45 0.78
C ARG A 20 12.03 6.48 0.95
N LEU A 21 11.57 7.25 1.94
CA LEU A 21 10.16 7.57 2.08
C LEU A 21 9.70 8.42 0.89
N LEU A 22 8.56 8.05 0.31
CA LEU A 22 7.99 8.73 -0.84
C LEU A 22 7.29 10.02 -0.43
N SER A 23 7.39 11.02 -1.29
CA SER A 23 6.53 12.20 -1.19
C SER A 23 5.10 11.84 -1.59
N ALA A 24 4.14 12.65 -1.16
CA ALA A 24 2.75 12.49 -1.55
C ALA A 24 2.55 12.62 -3.07
N SER A 25 3.36 13.44 -3.76
CA SER A 25 3.32 13.56 -5.22
C SER A 25 3.81 12.32 -5.95
N THR A 26 4.91 11.75 -5.49
CA THR A 26 5.45 10.51 -6.05
C THR A 26 4.51 9.35 -5.75
N THR A 27 3.94 9.30 -4.55
CA THR A 27 2.98 8.27 -4.14
C THR A 27 1.73 8.30 -5.03
N GLU A 28 1.16 9.48 -5.27
CA GLU A 28 0.01 9.65 -6.14
C GLU A 28 0.28 9.18 -7.57
N ALA A 29 1.40 9.56 -8.16
CA ALA A 29 1.80 9.12 -9.49
C ALA A 29 2.02 7.60 -9.54
N LEU A 30 2.69 7.05 -8.52
CA LEU A 30 2.99 5.63 -8.43
C LEU A 30 1.74 4.79 -8.28
N LEU A 31 0.83 5.14 -7.35
CA LEU A 31 -0.42 4.42 -7.16
C LEU A 31 -1.26 4.42 -8.44
N ASN A 32 -1.39 5.58 -9.11
CA ASN A 32 -2.14 5.66 -10.36
C ASN A 32 -1.56 4.76 -11.46
N LYS A 33 -0.22 4.68 -11.59
CA LYS A 33 0.43 3.76 -12.54
C LYS A 33 0.29 2.30 -12.12
N LEU A 34 0.45 1.97 -10.84
CA LEU A 34 0.29 0.60 -10.35
C LEU A 34 -1.13 0.07 -10.60
N TYR A 35 -2.16 0.92 -10.56
CA TYR A 35 -3.52 0.52 -10.92
C TYR A 35 -3.74 0.26 -12.41
N THR A 36 -2.79 0.61 -13.30
CA THR A 36 -2.84 0.24 -14.72
C THR A 36 -2.34 -1.19 -14.98
N VAL A 37 -1.56 -1.75 -14.05
CA VAL A 37 -1.10 -3.14 -14.09
C VAL A 37 -2.31 -4.07 -14.05
N LYS A 38 -2.34 -5.07 -14.93
CA LYS A 38 -3.46 -6.01 -15.00
C LYS A 38 -3.47 -6.91 -13.75
N ASN A 39 -4.67 -7.35 -13.36
CA ASN A 39 -4.89 -8.29 -12.27
C ASN A 39 -4.47 -7.81 -10.87
N VAL A 40 -4.29 -6.50 -10.67
CA VAL A 40 -4.16 -5.93 -9.33
C VAL A 40 -5.50 -5.99 -8.61
N ARG A 41 -5.53 -6.69 -7.47
CA ARG A 41 -6.70 -6.82 -6.61
C ARG A 41 -6.84 -5.65 -5.66
N GLN A 42 -5.76 -5.35 -4.94
CA GLN A 42 -5.68 -4.26 -3.98
C GLN A 42 -4.24 -3.78 -3.84
N ILE A 43 -4.08 -2.53 -3.43
CA ILE A 43 -2.79 -1.94 -3.10
C ILE A 43 -2.86 -1.44 -1.66
N ASN A 44 -1.95 -1.90 -0.81
CA ASN A 44 -1.82 -1.45 0.56
C ASN A 44 -0.51 -0.65 0.72
N ILE A 45 -0.57 0.47 1.42
CA ILE A 45 0.59 1.30 1.72
C ILE A 45 0.90 1.27 3.21
N GLN A 46 2.18 1.28 3.55
CA GLN A 46 2.67 1.37 4.92
C GLN A 46 3.83 2.34 5.00
N GLY A 47 4.00 2.96 6.16
CA GLY A 47 5.10 3.87 6.41
C GLY A 47 4.93 4.65 7.70
N GLU A 48 5.64 5.76 7.83
CA GLU A 48 5.61 6.59 9.04
C GLU A 48 4.29 7.33 9.15
N GLY A 49 3.70 7.38 10.34
CA GLY A 49 2.43 8.08 10.54
C GLY A 49 2.58 9.58 10.37
N LEU A 50 1.68 10.20 9.61
CA LEU A 50 1.55 11.65 9.48
C LEU A 50 0.42 12.12 10.40
N PRO A 51 0.67 12.44 11.68
CA PRO A 51 -0.39 12.83 12.60
C PRO A 51 -0.98 14.20 12.21
N SER A 52 -2.29 14.37 12.41
CA SER A 52 -2.97 15.67 12.28
C SER A 52 -2.85 16.51 13.55
N ILE A 53 -2.57 15.87 14.68
CA ILE A 53 -2.53 16.47 16.01
C ILE A 53 -1.27 15.98 16.74
N MET A 54 -0.59 16.88 17.44
CA MET A 54 0.55 16.52 18.30
C MET A 54 0.07 15.59 19.41
N LYS A 55 0.58 14.35 19.41
CA LYS A 55 0.22 13.31 20.40
C LYS A 55 0.95 13.47 21.73
N ALA A 56 2.12 14.11 21.74
CA ALA A 56 2.98 14.23 22.91
C ALA A 56 3.88 15.46 22.80
N GLY A 57 4.29 16.01 23.96
CA GLY A 57 5.16 17.18 24.08
C GLY A 57 4.45 18.45 24.58
N PRO A 58 5.14 19.59 24.68
CA PRO A 58 4.58 20.83 25.21
C PRO A 58 3.37 21.37 24.44
N GLY A 59 3.27 21.09 23.14
CA GLY A 59 2.13 21.44 22.27
C GLY A 59 1.14 20.29 22.03
N THR A 60 0.97 19.40 23.01
CA THR A 60 0.02 18.27 22.87
C THR A 60 -1.39 18.81 22.63
N GLY A 61 -2.05 18.33 21.57
CA GLY A 61 -3.37 18.81 21.15
C GLY A 61 -3.35 19.88 20.06
N ASP A 62 -2.20 20.49 19.78
CA ASP A 62 -2.07 21.46 18.70
C ASP A 62 -2.06 20.78 17.31
N PRO A 63 -2.57 21.44 16.26
CA PRO A 63 -2.59 20.89 14.92
C PRO A 63 -1.17 20.77 14.35
N VAL A 64 -0.87 19.63 13.73
CA VAL A 64 0.37 19.39 13.01
C VAL A 64 0.13 19.59 11.53
N ASN A 65 0.75 20.62 10.95
CA ASN A 65 0.72 20.87 9.51
C ASN A 65 1.95 20.26 8.86
N HIS A 66 1.88 18.95 8.56
CA HIS A 66 2.94 18.27 7.81
C HIS A 66 2.70 18.40 6.30
N PRO A 67 3.69 18.83 5.49
CA PRO A 67 3.49 19.11 4.06
C PRO A 67 3.05 17.89 3.26
N GLU A 68 3.49 16.70 3.67
CA GLU A 68 3.12 15.43 3.01
C GLU A 68 1.72 14.94 3.38
N ARG A 69 1.08 15.47 4.43
CA ARG A 69 -0.29 15.11 4.78
C ARG A 69 -1.26 15.91 3.91
N ARG A 70 -1.60 15.34 2.75
CA ARG A 70 -2.46 15.99 1.74
C ARG A 70 -3.43 15.00 1.12
N MET A 71 -4.47 15.54 0.48
CA MET A 71 -5.37 14.78 -0.38
C MET A 71 -4.62 14.41 -1.66
N ILE A 72 -4.61 13.12 -2.00
CA ILE A 72 -4.10 12.59 -3.25
C ILE A 72 -5.28 12.03 -4.07
N LYS A 73 -5.21 12.11 -5.40
CA LYS A 73 -6.25 11.59 -6.28
C LYS A 73 -5.80 10.29 -6.91
N VAL A 74 -6.46 9.18 -6.52
CA VAL A 74 -6.11 7.83 -6.99
C VAL A 74 -7.33 7.23 -7.68
N ARG A 75 -7.21 6.87 -8.96
CA ARG A 75 -8.33 6.37 -9.78
C ARG A 75 -9.58 7.27 -9.82
N GLY A 76 -9.41 8.56 -9.55
CA GLY A 76 -10.51 9.52 -9.49
C GLY A 76 -11.13 9.71 -8.10
N GLU A 77 -10.69 8.96 -7.10
CA GLU A 77 -11.10 9.10 -5.70
C GLU A 77 -10.08 9.95 -4.93
N ASP A 78 -10.58 10.84 -4.06
CA ASP A 78 -9.74 11.69 -3.22
C ASP A 78 -9.50 10.99 -1.88
N ILE A 79 -8.23 10.69 -1.60
CA ILE A 79 -7.80 9.96 -0.40
C ILE A 79 -6.84 10.85 0.39
N GLU A 80 -7.06 11.00 1.71
CA GLU A 80 -6.11 11.70 2.57
C GLU A 80 -4.91 10.79 2.87
N LEU A 81 -3.68 11.26 2.55
CA LEU A 81 -2.47 10.53 2.89
C LEU A 81 -2.19 10.65 4.41
N THR A 82 -2.43 9.57 5.16
CA THR A 82 -2.19 9.53 6.62
C THR A 82 -0.82 8.99 7.00
N VAL A 83 -0.05 8.48 6.04
CA VAL A 83 1.28 7.90 6.25
C VAL A 83 2.25 8.36 5.17
N GLN A 84 3.50 8.62 5.54
CA GLN A 84 4.57 8.83 4.59
C GLN A 84 5.04 7.47 4.09
N VAL A 85 4.78 7.17 2.82
CA VAL A 85 4.88 5.81 2.27
C VAL A 85 6.33 5.34 2.22
N GLY A 86 6.60 4.19 2.83
CA GLY A 86 7.90 3.51 2.76
C GLY A 86 7.80 2.06 2.29
N ARG A 87 6.60 1.46 2.26
CA ARG A 87 6.33 0.11 1.75
C ARG A 87 5.01 0.11 1.03
N ILE A 88 4.97 -0.60 -0.10
CA ILE A 88 3.77 -0.76 -0.90
C ILE A 88 3.60 -2.25 -1.17
N PHE A 89 2.39 -2.75 -1.00
CA PHE A 89 2.04 -4.15 -1.24
C PHE A 89 0.99 -4.19 -2.33
N VAL A 90 1.31 -4.84 -3.44
CA VAL A 90 0.40 -5.01 -4.57
C VAL A 90 -0.08 -6.46 -4.55
N GLU A 91 -1.34 -6.69 -4.18
CA GLU A 91 -1.93 -8.03 -4.21
C GLU A 91 -2.42 -8.34 -5.63
N ILE A 92 -2.04 -9.52 -6.14
CA ILE A 92 -2.37 -9.97 -7.49
C ILE A 92 -3.46 -11.05 -7.41
N CYS A 93 -4.47 -10.97 -8.27
CA CYS A 93 -5.61 -11.90 -8.29
C CYS A 93 -5.23 -13.35 -8.62
N ASP A 94 -4.11 -13.58 -9.30
CA ASP A 94 -3.74 -14.87 -9.87
C ASP A 94 -2.21 -15.05 -9.89
N ILE A 95 -1.76 -16.22 -9.44
CA ILE A 95 -0.34 -16.56 -9.28
C ILE A 95 0.39 -16.64 -10.61
N ASP A 96 -0.30 -17.05 -11.68
CA ASP A 96 0.30 -17.23 -13.01
C ASP A 96 0.73 -15.89 -13.63
N PHE A 97 0.11 -14.79 -13.18
CA PHE A 97 0.41 -13.43 -13.65
C PHE A 97 1.48 -12.71 -12.83
N VAL A 98 1.93 -13.30 -11.71
CA VAL A 98 2.96 -12.68 -10.85
C VAL A 98 4.25 -12.34 -11.61
N PRO A 99 4.82 -13.22 -12.47
CA PRO A 99 6.05 -12.90 -13.19
C PRO A 99 5.90 -11.71 -14.15
N GLN A 100 4.70 -11.54 -14.74
CA GLN A 100 4.40 -10.42 -15.62
C GLN A 100 4.19 -9.15 -14.80
N ALA A 101 3.37 -9.21 -13.75
CA ALA A 101 3.12 -8.08 -12.87
C ALA A 101 4.42 -7.57 -12.23
N LEU A 102 5.34 -8.46 -11.84
CA LEU A 102 6.64 -8.07 -11.29
C LEU A 102 7.47 -7.23 -12.26
N LYS A 103 7.50 -7.61 -13.55
CA LYS A 103 8.21 -6.84 -14.58
C LYS A 103 7.55 -5.48 -14.81
N GLU A 104 6.23 -5.44 -14.93
CA GLU A 104 5.49 -4.17 -15.12
C GLU A 104 5.68 -3.23 -13.92
N VAL A 105 5.63 -3.76 -12.70
CA VAL A 105 5.89 -3.00 -11.46
C VAL A 105 7.34 -2.51 -11.42
N GLU A 106 8.31 -3.33 -11.81
CA GLU A 106 9.72 -2.93 -11.88
C GLU A 106 9.97 -1.78 -12.86
N GLU A 107 9.34 -1.84 -14.04
CA GLU A 107 9.42 -0.78 -15.05
C GLU A 107 8.80 0.53 -14.55
N ILE A 108 7.61 0.46 -13.93
CA ILE A 108 6.94 1.63 -13.33
C ILE A 108 7.82 2.25 -12.24
N CYS A 109 8.41 1.43 -11.37
CA CYS A 109 9.28 1.89 -10.30
C CYS A 109 10.56 2.55 -10.85
N LYS A 110 11.20 1.98 -11.88
CA LYS A 110 12.38 2.59 -12.53
C LYS A 110 12.07 3.93 -13.19
N GLU A 111 10.86 4.10 -13.72
CA GLU A 111 10.46 5.35 -14.36
C GLU A 111 10.17 6.47 -13.34
N LEU A 112 9.53 6.13 -12.21
CA LEU A 112 9.05 7.11 -11.24
C LEU A 112 10.01 7.36 -10.06
N LEU A 113 10.81 6.36 -9.68
CA LEU A 113 11.68 6.45 -8.52
C LEU A 113 13.11 6.77 -8.96
N PRO A 114 13.68 7.92 -8.56
CA PRO A 114 15.05 8.30 -8.91
C PRO A 114 16.11 7.60 -8.05
N PHE A 115 15.70 6.68 -7.17
CA PHE A 115 16.55 5.95 -6.23
C PHE A 115 16.25 4.45 -6.29
N ASN A 116 17.10 3.66 -5.67
CA ASN A 116 16.95 2.21 -5.67
C ASN A 116 15.74 1.75 -4.86
N PHE A 117 15.25 0.58 -5.20
CA PHE A 117 14.15 -0.10 -4.54
C PHE A 117 14.39 -1.61 -4.58
N THR A 118 13.78 -2.33 -3.64
CA THR A 118 13.75 -3.78 -3.61
C THR A 118 12.35 -4.27 -3.94
N LEU A 119 12.25 -5.31 -4.77
CA LEU A 119 11.01 -6.01 -5.04
C LEU A 119 11.09 -7.42 -4.47
N GLU A 120 10.06 -7.80 -3.72
CA GLU A 120 9.93 -9.14 -3.15
C GLU A 120 8.53 -9.69 -3.39
N VAL A 121 8.43 -10.98 -3.68
CA VAL A 121 7.14 -11.67 -3.80
C VAL A 121 6.92 -12.48 -2.54
N GLY A 122 5.77 -12.28 -1.91
CA GLY A 122 5.43 -12.98 -0.67
C GLY A 122 3.98 -12.81 -0.29
N ARG A 123 3.71 -12.99 1.01
CA ARG A 123 2.42 -12.70 1.62
C ARG A 123 2.67 -11.90 2.89
N TYR A 124 2.26 -10.64 2.90
CA TYR A 124 2.55 -9.70 3.98
C TYR A 124 1.30 -9.33 4.76
N ASN A 125 0.17 -9.15 4.08
CA ASN A 125 -1.10 -8.89 4.76
C ASN A 125 -1.79 -10.20 5.18
N LYS A 126 -2.45 -10.15 6.35
CA LYS A 126 -3.32 -11.24 6.81
C LYS A 126 -4.39 -11.54 5.76
N PHE A 127 -4.53 -12.81 5.35
CA PHE A 127 -5.57 -13.25 4.41
C PHE A 127 -6.75 -13.95 5.10
N GLN A 128 -6.52 -14.46 6.32
CA GLN A 128 -7.54 -15.11 7.13
C GLN A 128 -7.43 -14.68 8.59
N ALA A 129 -8.55 -14.80 9.31
CA ALA A 129 -8.61 -14.59 10.74
C ALA A 129 -7.70 -15.58 11.48
N THR A 130 -6.98 -15.09 12.49
CA THR A 130 -6.17 -15.93 13.39
C THR A 130 -6.90 -16.16 14.71
N THR A 131 -6.48 -17.15 15.51
CA THR A 131 -7.05 -17.43 16.84
C THR A 131 -7.11 -16.19 17.75
N SER A 132 -6.12 -15.30 17.64
CA SER A 132 -6.10 -14.03 18.37
C SER A 132 -7.23 -13.08 17.97
N ASP A 133 -7.62 -13.09 16.70
CA ASP A 133 -8.68 -12.25 16.17
C ASP A 133 -10.06 -12.73 16.69
N TYR A 134 -10.28 -14.04 16.76
CA TYR A 134 -11.46 -14.64 17.41
C TYR A 134 -11.53 -14.35 18.91
N LYS A 135 -10.41 -14.49 19.63
CA LYS A 135 -10.35 -14.19 21.08
C LYS A 135 -10.68 -12.73 21.39
N LYS A 136 -10.32 -11.80 20.49
CA LYS A 136 -10.64 -10.37 20.62
C LYS A 136 -12.05 -10.02 20.14
N GLY A 137 -12.83 -10.98 19.62
CA GLY A 137 -14.16 -10.73 19.06
C GLY A 137 -14.14 -9.88 17.78
N LEU A 138 -13.01 -9.84 17.06
CA LEU A 138 -12.88 -9.09 15.80
C LEU A 138 -13.55 -9.81 14.62
N VAL A 139 -13.88 -11.09 14.80
CA VAL A 139 -14.53 -11.95 13.83
C VAL A 139 -15.73 -12.60 14.53
N LYS A 140 -16.91 -12.52 13.91
CA LYS A 140 -18.16 -13.08 14.43
C LYS A 140 -18.27 -14.56 14.08
#